data_AF-A0A1G4KAU9-F1
#
_entry.id   AF-A0A1G4KAU9-F1
#
_cell.length_a   1.000
_cell.length_b   1.000
_cell.length_c   1.000
_cell.angle_alpha   90.00
_cell.angle_beta   90.00
_cell.angle_gamma   90.00
#
_symmetry.space_group_name_H-M   'P 1'
#
loop_
_entity.id
_entity.type
_entity.pdbx_description
1 polymer ?
#
loop_
_entity_poly.entity_id
_entity_poly.type
_entity_poly.pdbx_seq_one_letter_code
_entity_poly.pdbx_strand_id
1 'polypeptide(L)'
;MTQQRIYGVTGPISTAGPTAAENQLNDALIQELKLEKSFESEEDTKKRVDVLKILQELAEKFVFEVSKKRNMSDGMAKDAGGKVFTFGSYRLGVHGPGSDIDTLIVVPKHVSREDFFTVFDQLLRTRPELDEIASVPDAFVPIIKIKFSGISIDLLCARLDVAQVPASLTLSDKNLLRNLDEKDLRALNGTRVTDEILQLVPKPTAFKIALRAIKIWAQRRAVYANVFGFPGGVAWAMLVARICQLYPNACSAVILARFFHILTKWNWPQPVLLKPIEDGPLQVRVWNPRIYAQDRSHRMPVITPAYPSMCATHNISDSTKKVILAELERGAEVANEIFLNKKSWSDLFKKHDFFYRYKFYLTVMASTTGSNEQHLKWSGLVESKLRLLVQKLEVLSGINLAHPFTKPFEVSYVYESEAQCKDIIDNYGTYKTQDVLEQYTEVNDQNKDSDDIKDKKQVHITTMYVGLDVAADAKKQVDIHVPCSDFFNLCRSFSEFDDTDTFSLMIKYVKLHDLPNHVYEEGEERPVKHSKRRKQDKEGKKIKRPKSSSQKSDEVSTKANGSDGKDHSNNQPIPSSADPQINQASVVSAKSSSVS
;
A
#
# COMPACT_ATOMS: atom_id res chain seq x y z
N MET A 1 -21.21 -23.74 -34.96
CA MET A 1 -21.11 -22.40 -34.35
C MET A 1 -19.96 -22.44 -33.36
N THR A 2 -19.01 -21.51 -33.39
CA THR A 2 -17.99 -21.37 -32.34
C THR A 2 -18.63 -20.76 -31.10
N GLN A 3 -18.59 -21.45 -29.96
CA GLN A 3 -19.04 -20.86 -28.70
C GLN A 3 -18.11 -19.69 -28.34
N GLN A 4 -18.68 -18.49 -28.25
CA GLN A 4 -17.92 -17.30 -27.88
C GLN A 4 -17.51 -17.40 -26.41
N ARG A 5 -16.21 -17.47 -26.14
CA ARG A 5 -15.67 -17.63 -24.78
C ARG A 5 -16.19 -16.50 -23.88
N ILE A 6 -17.00 -16.86 -22.88
CA ILE A 6 -17.49 -15.92 -21.87
C ILE A 6 -16.34 -15.63 -20.89
N TYR A 7 -16.15 -14.35 -20.59
CA TYR A 7 -15.17 -13.87 -19.62
C TYR A 7 -15.88 -13.20 -18.43
N GLY A 8 -15.38 -13.43 -17.22
CA GLY A 8 -15.99 -12.89 -16.00
C GLY A 8 -17.24 -13.63 -15.53
N VAL A 9 -17.90 -13.05 -14.51
CA VAL A 9 -19.03 -13.68 -13.78
C VAL A 9 -20.41 -13.08 -14.10
N THR A 10 -20.50 -12.13 -15.04
CA THR A 10 -21.76 -11.41 -15.39
C THR A 10 -22.02 -11.25 -16.89
N GLY A 11 -21.12 -11.74 -17.75
CA GLY A 11 -21.06 -11.28 -19.14
C GLY A 11 -20.61 -9.81 -19.27
N PRO A 12 -20.53 -9.29 -20.52
CA PRO A 12 -20.12 -7.92 -20.82
C PRO A 12 -21.27 -6.90 -20.64
N ILE A 13 -20.91 -5.64 -20.34
CA ILE A 13 -21.85 -4.49 -20.38
C ILE A 13 -21.98 -3.96 -21.81
N SER A 14 -20.90 -3.96 -22.59
CA SER A 14 -20.94 -3.60 -24.00
C SER A 14 -19.89 -4.35 -24.82
N THR A 15 -20.30 -4.84 -25.99
CA THR A 15 -19.45 -5.51 -26.98
C THR A 15 -19.00 -4.57 -28.10
N ALA A 16 -19.27 -3.25 -27.99
CA ALA A 16 -18.85 -2.27 -28.97
C ALA A 16 -17.31 -2.21 -29.11
N GLY A 17 -16.84 -2.04 -30.36
CA GLY A 17 -15.45 -1.66 -30.64
C GLY A 17 -15.24 -0.15 -30.48
N PRO A 18 -13.98 0.32 -30.34
CA PRO A 18 -13.67 1.73 -30.23
C PRO A 18 -13.93 2.48 -31.54
N THR A 19 -14.47 3.69 -31.43
CA THR A 19 -14.59 4.66 -32.51
C THR A 19 -13.23 5.26 -32.90
N ALA A 20 -13.15 5.96 -34.03
CA ALA A 20 -11.93 6.64 -34.47
C ALA A 20 -11.39 7.64 -33.43
N ALA A 21 -12.27 8.42 -32.79
CA ALA A 21 -11.89 9.36 -31.73
C ALA A 21 -11.37 8.65 -30.47
N GLU A 22 -11.98 7.52 -30.08
CA GLU A 22 -11.50 6.70 -28.94
C GLU A 22 -10.16 6.02 -29.23
N ASN A 23 -9.84 5.74 -30.50
CA ASN A 23 -8.51 5.29 -30.90
C ASN A 23 -7.48 6.42 -30.85
N GLN A 24 -7.82 7.63 -31.33
CA GLN A 24 -6.95 8.81 -31.18
C GLN A 24 -6.63 9.12 -29.71
N LEU A 25 -7.62 9.02 -28.81
CA LEU A 25 -7.40 9.15 -27.36
C LEU A 25 -6.53 8.02 -26.78
N ASN A 26 -6.64 6.80 -27.31
CA ASN A 26 -5.79 5.66 -26.93
C ASN A 26 -4.34 5.84 -27.42
N ASP A 27 -4.13 6.43 -28.60
CA ASP A 27 -2.79 6.67 -29.12
C ASP A 27 -2.12 7.81 -28.34
N ALA A 28 -2.86 8.88 -28.01
CA ALA A 28 -2.40 9.93 -27.10
C ALA A 28 -2.01 9.37 -25.71
N LEU A 29 -2.79 8.43 -25.16
CA LEU A 29 -2.46 7.71 -23.92
C LEU A 29 -1.13 6.94 -24.06
N ILE A 30 -0.91 6.27 -25.18
CA ILE A 30 0.32 5.50 -25.42
C ILE A 30 1.55 6.42 -25.52
N GLN A 31 1.42 7.63 -26.10
CA GLN A 31 2.54 8.58 -26.10
C GLN A 31 2.79 9.17 -24.70
N GLU A 32 1.75 9.53 -23.94
CA GLU A 32 1.88 9.99 -22.55
C GLU A 32 2.61 8.93 -21.70
N LEU A 33 2.25 7.65 -21.83
CA LEU A 33 2.92 6.54 -21.14
C LEU A 33 4.39 6.36 -21.53
N LYS A 34 4.84 6.87 -22.69
CA LYS A 34 6.28 6.92 -23.05
C LYS A 34 6.97 8.12 -22.42
N LEU A 35 6.33 9.30 -22.40
CA LEU A 35 6.85 10.50 -21.72
C LEU A 35 7.05 10.23 -20.22
N GLU A 36 6.08 9.57 -19.61
CA GLU A 36 6.11 9.08 -18.22
C GLU A 36 7.01 7.84 -18.02
N LYS A 37 7.87 7.51 -19.00
CA LYS A 37 8.86 6.42 -18.97
C LYS A 37 8.30 5.06 -18.54
N SER A 38 7.03 4.75 -18.86
CA SER A 38 6.42 3.46 -18.48
C SER A 38 7.13 2.27 -19.12
N PHE A 39 7.56 2.44 -20.37
CA PHE A 39 8.18 1.39 -21.17
C PHE A 39 9.69 1.34 -20.93
N GLU A 40 10.18 0.13 -20.72
CA GLU A 40 11.61 -0.17 -20.60
C GLU A 40 12.30 -0.22 -21.98
N SER A 41 13.62 -0.05 -22.03
CA SER A 41 14.36 -0.15 -23.29
C SER A 41 14.46 -1.60 -23.78
N GLU A 42 14.72 -1.80 -25.08
CA GLU A 42 14.96 -3.15 -25.62
C GLU A 42 16.25 -3.78 -25.07
N GLU A 43 17.25 -2.95 -24.72
CA GLU A 43 18.51 -3.39 -24.12
C GLU A 43 18.32 -3.88 -22.68
N ASP A 44 17.63 -3.11 -21.84
CA ASP A 44 17.27 -3.51 -20.47
C ASP A 44 16.37 -4.76 -20.49
N THR A 45 15.38 -4.80 -21.39
CA THR A 45 14.51 -5.97 -21.59
C THR A 45 15.33 -7.22 -21.93
N LYS A 46 16.32 -7.10 -22.85
CA LYS A 46 17.25 -8.17 -23.19
C LYS A 46 18.11 -8.57 -21.98
N LYS A 47 18.64 -7.61 -21.22
CA LYS A 47 19.43 -7.83 -20.01
C LYS A 47 18.66 -8.66 -18.97
N ARG A 48 17.37 -8.36 -18.75
CA ARG A 48 16.47 -9.17 -17.89
C ARG A 48 16.30 -10.60 -18.41
N VAL A 49 16.14 -10.77 -19.73
CA VAL A 49 16.05 -12.10 -20.37
C VAL A 49 17.35 -12.90 -20.21
N ASP A 50 18.51 -12.25 -20.32
CA ASP A 50 19.80 -12.90 -20.17
C ASP A 50 20.07 -13.30 -18.70
N VAL A 51 19.75 -12.45 -17.72
CA VAL A 51 19.83 -12.82 -16.29
C VAL A 51 18.87 -13.97 -15.93
N LEU A 52 17.68 -14.02 -16.52
CA LEU A 52 16.74 -15.14 -16.30
C LEU A 52 17.24 -16.50 -16.84
N LYS A 53 18.14 -16.51 -17.84
CA LYS A 53 18.83 -17.74 -18.27
C LYS A 53 19.81 -18.22 -17.19
N ILE A 54 20.65 -17.30 -16.69
CA ILE A 54 21.61 -17.59 -15.61
C ILE A 54 20.88 -18.11 -14.36
N LEU A 55 19.73 -17.54 -14.01
CA LEU A 55 18.92 -18.03 -12.89
C LEU A 55 18.33 -19.44 -13.14
N GLN A 56 17.95 -19.79 -14.38
CA GLN A 56 17.52 -21.15 -14.72
C GLN A 56 18.68 -22.15 -14.60
N GLU A 57 19.86 -21.81 -15.14
CA GLU A 57 21.08 -22.63 -15.04
C GLU A 57 21.49 -22.85 -13.56
N LEU A 58 21.41 -21.80 -12.73
CA LEU A 58 21.67 -21.88 -11.30
C LEU A 58 20.61 -22.71 -10.56
N ALA A 59 19.34 -22.65 -10.95
CA ALA A 59 18.28 -23.46 -10.35
C ALA A 59 18.44 -24.96 -10.67
N GLU A 60 18.79 -25.31 -11.91
CA GLU A 60 19.11 -26.70 -12.30
C GLU A 60 20.37 -27.20 -11.57
N LYS A 61 21.44 -26.40 -11.52
CA LYS A 61 22.67 -26.73 -10.78
C LYS A 61 22.41 -26.93 -9.29
N PHE A 62 21.58 -26.10 -8.68
CA PHE A 62 21.18 -26.20 -7.27
C PHE A 62 20.46 -27.51 -6.97
N VAL A 63 19.43 -27.86 -7.76
CA VAL A 63 18.71 -29.13 -7.59
C VAL A 63 19.64 -30.33 -7.84
N PHE A 64 20.55 -30.25 -8.81
CA PHE A 64 21.57 -31.27 -9.05
C PHE A 64 22.49 -31.45 -7.83
N GLU A 65 23.09 -30.39 -7.29
CA GLU A 65 24.00 -30.47 -6.13
C GLU A 65 23.30 -31.03 -4.88
N VAL A 66 22.06 -30.62 -4.60
CA VAL A 66 21.27 -31.17 -3.48
C VAL A 66 20.95 -32.65 -3.71
N SER A 67 20.61 -33.04 -4.94
CA SER A 67 20.40 -34.44 -5.31
C SER A 67 21.66 -35.29 -5.13
N LYS A 68 22.84 -34.76 -5.51
CA LYS A 68 24.13 -35.40 -5.29
C LYS A 68 24.46 -35.54 -3.80
N LYS A 69 24.25 -34.51 -2.98
CA LYS A 69 24.39 -34.56 -1.51
C LYS A 69 23.46 -35.59 -0.86
N ARG A 70 22.32 -35.89 -1.49
CA ARG A 70 21.34 -36.91 -1.07
C ARG A 70 21.58 -38.28 -1.75
N ASN A 71 22.83 -38.54 -2.18
CA ASN A 71 23.32 -39.82 -2.74
C ASN A 71 22.65 -40.29 -4.04
N MET A 72 22.03 -39.39 -4.82
CA MET A 72 21.46 -39.74 -6.12
C MET A 72 22.55 -39.94 -7.19
N SER A 73 22.30 -40.84 -8.15
CA SER A 73 23.14 -41.02 -9.34
C SER A 73 23.09 -39.77 -10.24
N ASP A 74 24.08 -39.58 -11.10
CA ASP A 74 24.17 -38.37 -11.93
C ASP A 74 22.98 -38.23 -12.89
N GLY A 75 22.47 -39.36 -13.41
CA GLY A 75 21.22 -39.40 -14.18
C GLY A 75 20.02 -38.95 -13.33
N MET A 76 19.80 -39.56 -12.17
CA MET A 76 18.69 -39.19 -11.28
C MET A 76 18.78 -37.73 -10.79
N ALA A 77 19.99 -37.23 -10.53
CA ALA A 77 20.24 -35.85 -10.10
C ALA A 77 20.01 -34.85 -11.24
N LYS A 78 20.23 -35.23 -12.50
CA LYS A 78 19.90 -34.42 -13.68
C LYS A 78 18.39 -34.46 -13.98
N ASP A 79 17.79 -35.64 -13.94
CA ASP A 79 16.35 -35.83 -14.21
C ASP A 79 15.46 -35.20 -13.13
N ALA A 80 15.99 -34.93 -11.93
CA ALA A 80 15.35 -34.13 -10.89
C ALA A 80 14.96 -32.73 -11.39
N GLY A 81 15.70 -32.17 -12.37
CA GLY A 81 15.38 -30.93 -13.06
C GLY A 81 15.47 -29.69 -12.17
N GLY A 82 14.42 -28.89 -12.14
CA GLY A 82 14.37 -27.58 -11.48
C GLY A 82 13.96 -26.49 -12.48
N LYS A 83 13.12 -25.54 -12.05
CA LYS A 83 12.58 -24.55 -12.98
C LYS A 83 12.28 -23.18 -12.36
N VAL A 84 12.75 -22.15 -13.04
CA VAL A 84 12.39 -20.74 -12.82
C VAL A 84 11.07 -20.42 -13.53
N PHE A 85 10.18 -19.75 -12.80
CA PHE A 85 9.00 -19.05 -13.31
C PHE A 85 9.11 -17.58 -12.91
N THR A 86 8.49 -16.70 -13.68
CA THR A 86 8.30 -15.28 -13.31
C THR A 86 6.83 -14.98 -13.07
N PHE A 87 6.55 -14.03 -12.18
CA PHE A 87 5.20 -13.58 -11.88
C PHE A 87 5.09 -12.05 -11.88
N GLY A 88 4.00 -11.52 -11.32
CA GLY A 88 3.81 -10.09 -11.03
C GLY A 88 4.05 -9.14 -12.21
N SER A 89 4.73 -8.01 -11.95
CA SER A 89 4.85 -6.91 -12.94
C SER A 89 5.58 -7.36 -14.21
N TYR A 90 6.63 -8.17 -14.04
CA TYR A 90 7.46 -8.65 -15.14
C TYR A 90 6.65 -9.57 -16.08
N ARG A 91 6.08 -10.66 -15.54
CA ARG A 91 5.31 -11.67 -16.29
C ARG A 91 4.05 -11.10 -16.95
N LEU A 92 3.37 -10.14 -16.32
CA LEU A 92 2.24 -9.43 -16.94
C LEU A 92 2.67 -8.56 -18.16
N GLY A 93 3.96 -8.20 -18.27
CA GLY A 93 4.46 -7.27 -19.29
C GLY A 93 4.10 -5.81 -19.02
N VAL A 94 3.94 -5.45 -17.74
CA VAL A 94 3.58 -4.09 -17.27
C VAL A 94 4.62 -3.49 -16.31
N HIS A 95 5.81 -4.08 -16.28
CA HIS A 95 7.02 -3.52 -15.69
C HIS A 95 7.52 -2.31 -16.48
N GLY A 96 8.29 -1.45 -15.83
CA GLY A 96 9.05 -0.36 -16.46
C GLY A 96 10.48 -0.30 -15.94
N PRO A 97 11.26 0.73 -16.33
CA PRO A 97 12.60 0.95 -15.79
C PRO A 97 12.62 0.92 -14.26
N GLY A 98 13.64 0.30 -13.68
CA GLY A 98 13.77 0.15 -12.22
C GLY A 98 12.73 -0.77 -11.55
N SER A 99 11.85 -1.44 -12.31
CA SER A 99 11.01 -2.50 -11.72
C SER A 99 11.84 -3.73 -11.35
N ASP A 100 11.36 -4.46 -10.36
CA ASP A 100 11.81 -5.76 -9.90
C ASP A 100 11.46 -6.90 -10.87
N ILE A 101 12.12 -8.06 -10.71
CA ILE A 101 11.68 -9.33 -11.29
C ILE A 101 11.21 -10.28 -10.18
N ASP A 102 9.89 -10.28 -9.96
CA ASP A 102 9.15 -11.34 -9.25
C ASP A 102 9.50 -12.74 -9.80
N THR A 103 10.29 -13.53 -9.06
CA THR A 103 10.88 -14.79 -9.55
C THR A 103 10.61 -15.96 -8.58
N LEU A 104 10.20 -17.10 -9.13
CA LEU A 104 9.87 -18.31 -8.38
C LEU A 104 10.68 -19.51 -8.88
N ILE A 105 11.49 -20.08 -8.01
CA ILE A 105 12.22 -21.34 -8.25
C ILE A 105 11.38 -22.50 -7.73
N VAL A 106 11.07 -23.45 -8.61
CA VAL A 106 10.29 -24.65 -8.32
C VAL A 106 11.21 -25.86 -8.27
N VAL A 107 11.14 -26.62 -7.18
CA VAL A 107 12.06 -27.72 -6.87
C VAL A 107 11.34 -29.03 -6.52
N PRO A 108 11.93 -30.21 -6.80
CA PRO A 108 11.34 -31.49 -6.45
C PRO A 108 11.37 -31.76 -4.94
N LYS A 109 10.60 -32.75 -4.50
CA LYS A 109 10.23 -32.99 -3.09
C LYS A 109 11.38 -33.22 -2.12
N HIS A 110 12.54 -33.62 -2.63
CA HIS A 110 13.77 -33.88 -1.88
C HIS A 110 14.68 -32.66 -1.74
N VAL A 111 14.35 -31.51 -2.34
CA VAL A 111 15.06 -30.24 -2.12
C VAL A 111 14.26 -29.42 -1.12
N SER A 112 14.87 -29.04 0.00
CA SER A 112 14.21 -28.31 1.08
C SER A 112 14.36 -26.79 0.95
N ARG A 113 13.62 -26.07 1.81
CA ARG A 113 13.77 -24.61 1.92
C ARG A 113 15.08 -24.20 2.60
N GLU A 114 15.63 -25.07 3.46
CA GLU A 114 16.97 -24.90 4.04
C GLU A 114 18.06 -25.03 2.98
N ASP A 115 17.93 -26.00 2.05
CA ASP A 115 18.84 -26.12 0.90
C ASP A 115 18.83 -24.83 0.05
N PHE A 116 17.69 -24.14 -0.09
CA PHE A 116 17.60 -22.88 -0.82
C PHE A 116 18.34 -21.74 -0.10
N PHE A 117 18.17 -21.56 1.20
CA PHE A 117 18.88 -20.53 1.99
C PHE A 117 20.35 -20.86 2.29
N THR A 118 20.86 -22.03 1.87
CA THR A 118 22.26 -22.43 2.07
C THR A 118 22.98 -22.69 0.75
N VAL A 119 22.50 -23.63 -0.07
CA VAL A 119 23.15 -24.03 -1.33
C VAL A 119 22.86 -23.03 -2.44
N PHE A 120 21.61 -22.61 -2.63
CA PHE A 120 21.29 -21.63 -3.68
C PHE A 120 21.79 -20.22 -3.34
N ASP A 121 21.65 -19.79 -2.07
CA ASP A 121 22.30 -18.57 -1.54
C ASP A 121 23.82 -18.56 -1.81
N GLN A 122 24.53 -19.65 -1.46
CA GLN A 122 25.97 -19.76 -1.74
C GLN A 122 26.30 -19.79 -3.24
N LEU A 123 25.46 -20.41 -4.08
CA LEU A 123 25.65 -20.40 -5.53
C LEU A 123 25.51 -18.98 -6.11
N LEU A 124 24.56 -18.18 -5.63
CA LEU A 124 24.44 -16.76 -5.98
C LEU A 124 25.72 -16.00 -5.58
N ARG A 125 26.24 -16.20 -4.35
CA ARG A 125 27.47 -15.56 -3.88
C ARG A 125 28.74 -15.91 -4.66
N THR A 126 28.72 -16.95 -5.51
CA THR A 126 29.84 -17.25 -6.44
C THR A 126 29.77 -16.50 -7.77
N ARG A 127 28.74 -15.67 -8.01
CA ARG A 127 28.54 -14.95 -9.27
C ARG A 127 29.21 -13.56 -9.24
N PRO A 128 30.09 -13.22 -10.20
CA PRO A 128 30.60 -11.86 -10.36
C PRO A 128 29.51 -10.86 -10.77
N GLU A 129 28.34 -11.35 -11.18
CA GLU A 129 27.17 -10.53 -11.50
C GLU A 129 26.30 -10.17 -10.28
N LEU A 130 26.60 -10.67 -9.08
CA LEU A 130 25.84 -10.36 -7.86
C LEU A 130 26.35 -9.06 -7.23
N ASP A 131 25.51 -8.01 -7.23
CA ASP A 131 25.85 -6.71 -6.63
C ASP A 131 25.47 -6.66 -5.13
N GLU A 132 24.27 -7.16 -4.79
CA GLU A 132 23.69 -7.09 -3.44
C GLU A 132 22.88 -8.38 -3.15
N ILE A 133 22.84 -8.82 -1.89
CA ILE A 133 22.04 -9.97 -1.43
C ILE A 133 21.53 -9.80 0.01
N ALA A 134 20.23 -10.03 0.21
CA ALA A 134 19.58 -10.03 1.52
C ALA A 134 18.59 -11.21 1.64
N SER A 135 18.87 -12.14 2.55
CA SER A 135 18.15 -13.41 2.68
C SER A 135 17.24 -13.41 3.91
N VAL A 136 15.93 -13.61 3.71
CA VAL A 136 14.89 -13.44 4.74
C VAL A 136 14.05 -14.73 4.89
N PRO A 137 14.55 -15.75 5.63
CA PRO A 137 13.89 -17.05 5.77
C PRO A 137 12.59 -17.03 6.58
N ASP A 138 12.45 -16.06 7.50
CA ASP A 138 11.31 -15.96 8.42
C ASP A 138 10.17 -15.08 7.91
N ALA A 139 10.30 -14.52 6.71
CA ALA A 139 9.22 -13.79 6.05
C ALA A 139 7.96 -14.67 5.84
N PHE A 140 6.80 -14.00 5.75
CA PHE A 140 5.49 -14.62 5.54
C PHE A 140 5.43 -15.53 4.30
N VAL A 141 6.18 -15.14 3.26
CA VAL A 141 6.68 -16.00 2.19
C VAL A 141 8.20 -15.81 2.18
N PRO A 142 9.02 -16.85 2.47
CA PRO A 142 10.47 -16.71 2.56
C PRO A 142 11.08 -16.34 1.21
N ILE A 143 12.07 -15.44 1.26
CA ILE A 143 12.60 -14.76 0.09
C ILE A 143 14.11 -14.53 0.19
N ILE A 144 14.81 -14.65 -0.93
CA ILE A 144 16.13 -14.05 -1.13
C ILE A 144 15.92 -12.84 -2.04
N LYS A 145 16.31 -11.65 -1.59
CA LYS A 145 16.37 -10.45 -2.44
C LYS A 145 17.79 -10.31 -2.96
N ILE A 146 17.95 -10.10 -4.27
CA ILE A 146 19.25 -9.77 -4.86
C ILE A 146 19.17 -8.56 -5.78
N LYS A 147 20.32 -7.95 -6.00
CA LYS A 147 20.61 -7.10 -7.16
C LYS A 147 21.65 -7.84 -7.99
N PHE A 148 21.34 -8.06 -9.26
CA PHE A 148 22.12 -8.90 -10.15
C PHE A 148 22.29 -8.19 -11.50
N SER A 149 23.53 -7.84 -11.85
CA SER A 149 23.85 -6.94 -12.97
C SER A 149 23.09 -5.61 -12.92
N GLY A 150 22.86 -5.08 -11.71
CA GLY A 150 22.08 -3.88 -11.44
C GLY A 150 20.55 -4.06 -11.51
N ILE A 151 20.03 -5.28 -11.68
CA ILE A 151 18.59 -5.56 -11.72
C ILE A 151 18.15 -6.14 -10.36
N SER A 152 17.16 -5.54 -9.71
CA SER A 152 16.55 -6.10 -8.49
C SER A 152 15.67 -7.32 -8.80
N ILE A 153 15.87 -8.42 -8.07
CA ILE A 153 15.19 -9.70 -8.27
C ILE A 153 14.76 -10.27 -6.91
N ASP A 154 13.47 -10.54 -6.78
CA ASP A 154 12.82 -11.08 -5.59
C ASP A 154 12.60 -12.59 -5.80
N LEU A 155 13.44 -13.42 -5.16
CA LEU A 155 13.52 -14.87 -5.39
C LEU A 155 12.77 -15.65 -4.30
N LEU A 156 11.66 -16.27 -4.70
CA LEU A 156 10.91 -17.24 -3.91
C LEU A 156 11.31 -18.68 -4.28
N CYS A 157 11.15 -19.61 -3.33
CA CYS A 157 11.28 -21.04 -3.57
C CYS A 157 9.98 -21.78 -3.19
N ALA A 158 9.54 -22.70 -4.05
CA ALA A 158 8.43 -23.62 -3.77
C ALA A 158 8.85 -25.06 -4.06
N ARG A 159 8.73 -25.90 -3.03
CA ARG A 159 8.93 -27.36 -3.15
C ARG A 159 7.61 -28.02 -3.55
N LEU A 160 7.64 -28.90 -4.55
CA LEU A 160 6.48 -29.71 -4.98
C LEU A 160 6.62 -31.16 -4.49
N ASP A 161 5.51 -31.85 -4.22
CA ASP A 161 5.50 -33.29 -3.87
C ASP A 161 5.66 -34.21 -5.10
N VAL A 162 6.66 -33.92 -5.93
CA VAL A 162 7.04 -34.70 -7.12
C VAL A 162 8.54 -35.00 -7.11
N ALA A 163 8.96 -36.10 -7.73
CA ALA A 163 10.38 -36.48 -7.77
C ALA A 163 11.21 -35.68 -8.78
N GLN A 164 10.57 -35.03 -9.75
CA GLN A 164 11.21 -34.36 -10.89
C GLN A 164 10.43 -33.08 -11.24
N VAL A 165 11.15 -32.00 -11.57
CA VAL A 165 10.58 -30.73 -12.07
C VAL A 165 11.08 -30.51 -13.50
N PRO A 166 10.38 -31.01 -14.53
CA PRO A 166 10.83 -30.91 -15.91
C PRO A 166 10.64 -29.49 -16.47
N ALA A 167 11.46 -29.11 -17.46
CA ALA A 167 11.38 -27.82 -18.14
C ALA A 167 9.99 -27.54 -18.78
N SER A 168 9.23 -28.58 -19.11
CA SER A 168 7.85 -28.49 -19.63
C SER A 168 6.78 -28.22 -18.58
N LEU A 169 7.09 -28.24 -17.27
CA LEU A 169 6.10 -28.08 -16.20
C LEU A 169 5.35 -26.74 -16.29
N THR A 170 4.05 -26.77 -16.05
CA THR A 170 3.21 -25.59 -15.83
C THR A 170 2.49 -25.71 -14.49
N LEU A 171 2.20 -24.58 -13.84
CA LEU A 171 1.63 -24.56 -12.49
C LEU A 171 0.10 -24.48 -12.47
N SER A 172 -0.58 -24.73 -13.60
CA SER A 172 -2.04 -24.59 -13.74
C SER A 172 -2.83 -25.72 -13.06
N ASP A 173 -2.26 -26.92 -12.94
CA ASP A 173 -2.93 -28.01 -12.24
C ASP A 173 -3.08 -27.70 -10.73
N LYS A 174 -4.26 -27.98 -10.17
CA LYS A 174 -4.54 -27.85 -8.73
C LYS A 174 -3.98 -29.03 -7.94
N ASN A 175 -3.72 -30.18 -8.55
CA ASN A 175 -3.17 -31.35 -7.84
C ASN A 175 -1.71 -31.15 -7.40
N LEU A 176 -0.96 -30.28 -8.08
CA LEU A 176 0.37 -29.84 -7.65
C LEU A 176 0.39 -29.18 -6.27
N LEU A 177 -0.76 -28.73 -5.76
CA LEU A 177 -0.88 -28.14 -4.42
C LEU A 177 -1.09 -29.17 -3.29
N ARG A 178 -1.22 -30.47 -3.61
CA ARG A 178 -1.37 -31.52 -2.60
C ARG A 178 -0.08 -31.67 -1.78
N ASN A 179 -0.22 -31.93 -0.48
CA ASN A 179 0.88 -32.22 0.46
C ASN A 179 1.93 -31.10 0.62
N LEU A 180 1.60 -29.85 0.26
CA LEU A 180 2.50 -28.70 0.39
C LEU A 180 2.28 -27.93 1.71
N ASP A 181 3.32 -27.23 2.18
CA ASP A 181 3.19 -26.33 3.33
C ASP A 181 2.59 -24.96 2.93
N GLU A 182 2.16 -24.15 3.90
CA GLU A 182 1.54 -22.86 3.61
C GLU A 182 2.48 -21.87 2.88
N LYS A 183 3.79 -21.95 3.11
CA LYS A 183 4.80 -21.07 2.50
C LYS A 183 5.01 -21.46 1.03
N ASP A 184 5.05 -22.75 0.70
CA ASP A 184 5.08 -23.29 -0.68
C ASP A 184 3.79 -22.91 -1.44
N LEU A 185 2.62 -23.08 -0.82
CA LEU A 185 1.33 -22.69 -1.41
C LEU A 185 1.27 -21.19 -1.73
N ARG A 186 1.79 -20.32 -0.85
CA ARG A 186 1.85 -18.87 -1.08
C ARG A 186 2.80 -18.53 -2.24
N ALA A 187 3.97 -19.15 -2.29
CA ALA A 187 4.96 -18.92 -3.35
C ALA A 187 4.43 -19.32 -4.74
N LEU A 188 3.78 -20.49 -4.87
CA LEU A 188 3.14 -20.94 -6.12
C LEU A 188 2.01 -20.02 -6.58
N ASN A 189 1.26 -19.44 -5.64
CA ASN A 189 0.09 -18.61 -5.96
C ASN A 189 0.45 -17.32 -6.72
N GLY A 190 1.64 -16.76 -6.55
CA GLY A 190 2.08 -15.58 -7.33
C GLY A 190 2.03 -15.83 -8.85
N THR A 191 2.67 -16.92 -9.29
CA THR A 191 2.67 -17.34 -10.70
C THR A 191 1.27 -17.78 -11.17
N ARG A 192 0.56 -18.59 -10.38
CA ARG A 192 -0.78 -19.10 -10.72
C ARG A 192 -1.78 -17.97 -10.95
N VAL A 193 -1.84 -16.98 -10.05
CA VAL A 193 -2.71 -15.80 -10.20
C VAL A 193 -2.32 -14.97 -11.42
N THR A 194 -1.03 -14.81 -11.68
CA THR A 194 -0.54 -14.01 -12.80
C THR A 194 -0.92 -14.61 -14.15
N ASP A 195 -0.70 -15.91 -14.34
CA ASP A 195 -1.08 -16.61 -15.57
C ASP A 195 -2.59 -16.69 -15.75
N GLU A 196 -3.37 -16.88 -14.68
CA GLU A 196 -4.84 -16.84 -14.77
C GLU A 196 -5.38 -15.45 -15.15
N ILE A 197 -4.81 -14.35 -14.64
CA ILE A 197 -5.22 -12.99 -15.05
C ILE A 197 -5.04 -12.81 -16.56
N LEU A 198 -3.92 -13.27 -17.14
CA LEU A 198 -3.67 -13.22 -18.58
C LEU A 198 -4.63 -14.10 -19.39
N GLN A 199 -5.08 -15.23 -18.84
CA GLN A 199 -6.09 -16.10 -19.47
C GLN A 199 -7.53 -15.58 -19.32
N LEU A 200 -7.79 -14.68 -18.36
CA LEU A 200 -9.13 -14.17 -18.01
C LEU A 200 -9.43 -12.78 -18.59
N VAL A 201 -8.57 -12.22 -19.44
CA VAL A 201 -8.81 -10.97 -20.18
C VAL A 201 -9.09 -11.23 -21.68
N PRO A 202 -10.08 -10.55 -22.31
CA PRO A 202 -10.39 -10.75 -23.73
C PRO A 202 -9.33 -10.23 -24.71
N LYS A 203 -8.67 -9.11 -24.38
CA LYS A 203 -7.63 -8.47 -25.21
C LYS A 203 -6.40 -8.12 -24.36
N PRO A 204 -5.38 -9.00 -24.31
CA PRO A 204 -4.19 -8.78 -23.48
C PRO A 204 -3.47 -7.44 -23.73
N THR A 205 -3.40 -6.97 -24.98
CA THR A 205 -2.75 -5.69 -25.31
C THR A 205 -3.47 -4.49 -24.66
N ALA A 206 -4.80 -4.42 -24.78
CA ALA A 206 -5.60 -3.34 -24.19
C ALA A 206 -5.55 -3.38 -22.66
N PHE A 207 -5.57 -4.59 -22.08
CA PHE A 207 -5.34 -4.81 -20.65
C PHE A 207 -3.98 -4.28 -20.18
N LYS A 208 -2.88 -4.61 -20.88
CA LYS A 208 -1.52 -4.19 -20.49
C LYS A 208 -1.36 -2.67 -20.51
N ILE A 209 -1.85 -1.98 -21.55
CA ILE A 209 -1.78 -0.51 -21.64
C ILE A 209 -2.65 0.16 -20.57
N ALA A 210 -3.88 -0.32 -20.34
CA ALA A 210 -4.72 0.20 -19.26
C ALA A 210 -4.11 -0.03 -17.87
N LEU A 211 -3.48 -1.19 -17.64
CA LEU A 211 -2.82 -1.48 -16.36
C LEU A 211 -1.53 -0.66 -16.14
N ARG A 212 -0.76 -0.36 -17.21
CA ARG A 212 0.37 0.60 -17.13
C ARG A 212 -0.09 1.98 -16.67
N ALA A 213 -1.18 2.49 -17.25
CA ALA A 213 -1.78 3.76 -16.85
C ALA A 213 -2.34 3.73 -15.42
N ILE A 214 -3.02 2.65 -15.00
CA ILE A 214 -3.49 2.53 -13.60
C ILE A 214 -2.33 2.38 -12.61
N LYS A 215 -1.21 1.72 -12.95
CA LYS A 215 -0.01 1.71 -12.11
C LYS A 215 0.53 3.13 -11.91
N ILE A 216 0.79 3.87 -12.99
CA ILE A 216 1.32 5.24 -12.94
C ILE A 216 0.36 6.19 -12.21
N TRP A 217 -0.94 6.15 -12.51
CA TRP A 217 -1.96 6.92 -11.78
C TRP A 217 -1.95 6.57 -10.28
N ALA A 218 -1.99 5.28 -9.92
CA ALA A 218 -2.06 4.87 -8.51
C ALA A 218 -0.79 5.25 -7.73
N GLN A 219 0.38 5.20 -8.37
CA GLN A 219 1.64 5.67 -7.78
C GLN A 219 1.62 7.20 -7.62
N ARG A 220 1.33 7.96 -8.68
CA ARG A 220 1.29 9.42 -8.67
C ARG A 220 0.23 10.00 -7.72
N ARG A 221 -0.88 9.29 -7.50
CA ARG A 221 -1.95 9.70 -6.57
C ARG A 221 -1.80 9.15 -5.15
N ALA A 222 -0.68 8.51 -4.82
CA ALA A 222 -0.42 7.88 -3.51
C ALA A 222 -1.50 6.89 -3.05
N VAL A 223 -1.89 5.97 -3.94
CA VAL A 223 -2.83 4.86 -3.66
C VAL A 223 -2.28 3.49 -4.10
N TYR A 224 -0.95 3.32 -4.10
CA TYR A 224 -0.27 2.06 -4.46
C TYR A 224 0.70 1.63 -3.34
N ALA A 225 0.21 0.89 -2.33
CA ALA A 225 1.03 0.24 -1.30
C ALA A 225 0.23 -0.77 -0.45
N ASN A 226 0.41 -2.08 -0.66
CA ASN A 226 -0.31 -3.09 0.13
C ASN A 226 0.10 -3.13 1.62
N VAL A 227 1.35 -2.78 1.93
CA VAL A 227 1.85 -2.69 3.33
C VAL A 227 1.12 -1.58 4.11
N PHE A 228 0.84 -0.45 3.47
CA PHE A 228 0.15 0.70 4.07
C PHE A 228 -1.37 0.71 3.85
N GLY A 229 -1.96 -0.40 3.38
CA GLY A 229 -3.41 -0.57 3.28
C GLY A 229 -4.06 -0.03 2.00
N PHE A 230 -3.29 0.16 0.93
CA PHE A 230 -3.79 0.45 -0.42
C PHE A 230 -3.70 -0.77 -1.34
N PRO A 231 -4.35 -0.81 -2.52
CA PRO A 231 -4.22 -1.95 -3.42
C PRO A 231 -2.79 -2.08 -3.97
N GLY A 232 -2.23 -3.28 -3.92
CA GLY A 232 -0.95 -3.60 -4.58
C GLY A 232 -1.10 -3.91 -6.07
N GLY A 233 0.03 -4.16 -6.75
CA GLY A 233 0.05 -4.40 -8.21
C GLY A 233 -0.91 -5.48 -8.71
N VAL A 234 -1.01 -6.62 -8.00
CA VAL A 234 -1.95 -7.71 -8.35
C VAL A 234 -3.41 -7.33 -8.15
N ALA A 235 -3.73 -6.49 -7.14
CA ALA A 235 -5.08 -6.00 -6.92
C ALA A 235 -5.51 -5.02 -8.01
N TRP A 236 -4.64 -4.07 -8.38
CA TRP A 236 -4.86 -3.19 -9.54
C TRP A 236 -4.97 -3.97 -10.85
N ALA A 237 -4.15 -5.02 -11.05
CA ALA A 237 -4.25 -5.90 -12.21
C ALA A 237 -5.62 -6.59 -12.29
N MET A 238 -6.14 -7.11 -11.18
CA MET A 238 -7.46 -7.74 -11.15
C MET A 238 -8.61 -6.73 -11.34
N LEU A 239 -8.49 -5.52 -10.80
CA LEU A 239 -9.46 -4.44 -11.02
C LEU A 239 -9.52 -4.05 -12.51
N VAL A 240 -8.38 -3.83 -13.18
CA VAL A 240 -8.34 -3.54 -14.62
C VAL A 240 -8.84 -4.72 -15.44
N ALA A 241 -8.41 -5.96 -15.11
CA ALA A 241 -8.87 -7.16 -15.79
C ALA A 241 -10.41 -7.30 -15.74
N ARG A 242 -11.05 -7.00 -14.60
CA ARG A 242 -12.51 -7.04 -14.48
C ARG A 242 -13.21 -6.10 -15.47
N ILE A 243 -12.67 -4.90 -15.68
CA ILE A 243 -13.21 -3.93 -16.64
C ILE A 243 -12.99 -4.41 -18.09
N CYS A 244 -11.85 -5.02 -18.40
CA CYS A 244 -11.61 -5.67 -19.69
C CYS A 244 -12.64 -6.77 -20.01
N GLN A 245 -13.10 -7.52 -19.01
CA GLN A 245 -14.18 -8.51 -19.18
C GLN A 245 -15.54 -7.87 -19.47
N LEU A 246 -15.80 -6.68 -18.90
CA LEU A 246 -17.05 -5.94 -19.10
C LEU A 246 -17.11 -5.21 -20.45
N TYR A 247 -15.96 -4.88 -21.04
CA TYR A 247 -15.81 -4.21 -22.33
C TYR A 247 -14.82 -4.96 -23.24
N PRO A 248 -15.12 -6.20 -23.65
CA PRO A 248 -14.18 -7.10 -24.34
C PRO A 248 -13.58 -6.55 -25.64
N ASN A 249 -14.27 -5.60 -26.28
CA ASN A 249 -13.85 -5.06 -27.58
C ASN A 249 -13.20 -3.68 -27.53
N ALA A 250 -13.24 -2.97 -26.42
CA ALA A 250 -12.80 -1.58 -26.28
C ALA A 250 -11.28 -1.36 -26.39
N CYS A 251 -10.87 -0.11 -26.64
CA CYS A 251 -9.48 0.34 -26.50
C CYS A 251 -9.13 0.67 -25.04
N SER A 252 -7.85 0.88 -24.75
CA SER A 252 -7.34 1.11 -23.39
C SER A 252 -7.85 2.41 -22.77
N ALA A 253 -7.99 3.48 -23.57
CA ALA A 253 -8.57 4.75 -23.12
C ALA A 253 -10.01 4.58 -22.61
N VAL A 254 -10.84 3.81 -23.32
CA VAL A 254 -12.21 3.51 -22.91
C VAL A 254 -12.23 2.63 -21.66
N ILE A 255 -11.33 1.64 -21.57
CA ILE A 255 -11.17 0.82 -20.37
C ILE A 255 -10.83 1.68 -19.15
N LEU A 256 -9.97 2.69 -19.26
CA LEU A 256 -9.68 3.64 -18.17
C LEU A 256 -10.91 4.47 -17.76
N ALA A 257 -11.61 5.08 -18.72
CA ALA A 257 -12.81 5.86 -18.43
C ALA A 257 -13.91 5.01 -17.77
N ARG A 258 -14.08 3.74 -18.19
CA ARG A 258 -15.02 2.80 -17.58
C ARG A 258 -14.53 2.25 -16.24
N PHE A 259 -13.23 2.11 -16.02
CA PHE A 259 -12.64 1.71 -14.74
C PHE A 259 -13.02 2.68 -13.63
N PHE A 260 -12.76 3.98 -13.81
CA PHE A 260 -13.12 4.97 -12.80
C PHE A 260 -14.63 5.07 -12.58
N HIS A 261 -15.41 5.10 -13.67
CA HIS A 261 -16.87 5.19 -13.58
C HIS A 261 -17.51 4.00 -12.84
N ILE A 262 -17.01 2.78 -13.06
CA ILE A 262 -17.57 1.56 -12.45
C ILE A 262 -17.09 1.39 -11.01
N LEU A 263 -15.82 1.63 -10.71
CA LEU A 263 -15.28 1.40 -9.36
C LEU A 263 -15.73 2.46 -8.34
N THR A 264 -16.01 3.69 -8.80
CA THR A 264 -16.67 4.74 -7.99
C THR A 264 -18.11 4.36 -7.63
N LYS A 265 -18.82 3.69 -8.55
CA LYS A 265 -20.21 3.22 -8.36
C LYS A 265 -20.32 1.78 -7.84
N TRP A 266 -19.21 1.15 -7.48
CA TRP A 266 -19.20 -0.26 -7.09
C TRP A 266 -19.72 -0.40 -5.65
N ASN A 267 -20.63 -1.36 -5.43
CA ASN A 267 -21.35 -1.53 -4.17
C ASN A 267 -20.48 -2.23 -3.09
N TRP A 268 -19.39 -1.60 -2.67
CA TRP A 268 -18.44 -2.13 -1.69
C TRP A 268 -19.12 -2.35 -0.32
N PRO A 269 -19.10 -3.58 0.24
CA PRO A 269 -18.04 -4.59 0.08
C PRO A 269 -18.37 -5.77 -0.85
N GLN A 270 -19.23 -5.63 -1.86
CA GLN A 270 -19.41 -6.66 -2.89
C GLN A 270 -18.06 -7.00 -3.57
N PRO A 271 -17.68 -8.29 -3.73
CA PRO A 271 -16.35 -8.66 -4.20
C PRO A 271 -16.17 -8.52 -5.72
N VAL A 272 -14.99 -8.07 -6.12
CA VAL A 272 -14.52 -8.15 -7.51
C VAL A 272 -13.99 -9.57 -7.77
N LEU A 273 -14.67 -10.29 -8.67
CA LEU A 273 -14.35 -11.66 -9.09
C LEU A 273 -14.05 -11.70 -10.60
N LEU A 274 -12.98 -12.40 -11.01
CA LEU A 274 -12.62 -12.60 -12.44
C LEU A 274 -13.15 -13.91 -13.03
N LYS A 275 -13.46 -14.89 -12.19
CA LYS A 275 -14.16 -16.14 -12.52
C LYS A 275 -14.98 -16.57 -11.28
N PRO A 276 -15.88 -17.56 -11.37
CA PRO A 276 -16.48 -18.16 -10.17
C PRO A 276 -15.38 -18.66 -9.23
N ILE A 277 -15.57 -18.49 -7.92
CA ILE A 277 -14.67 -19.09 -6.92
C ILE A 277 -14.82 -20.61 -7.03
N GLU A 278 -13.69 -21.30 -7.16
CA GLU A 278 -13.67 -22.75 -7.36
C GLU A 278 -13.34 -23.48 -6.06
N ASP A 279 -14.02 -24.59 -5.84
CA ASP A 279 -13.54 -25.63 -4.92
C ASP A 279 -12.29 -26.33 -5.48
N GLY A 280 -11.64 -27.14 -4.64
CA GLY A 280 -10.45 -27.88 -5.00
C GLY A 280 -10.10 -28.99 -4.02
N PRO A 281 -8.99 -29.73 -4.27
CA PRO A 281 -8.74 -31.03 -3.64
C PRO A 281 -8.23 -30.97 -2.18
N LEU A 282 -8.15 -29.79 -1.56
CA LEU A 282 -7.56 -29.57 -0.23
C LEU A 282 -8.57 -28.91 0.72
N GLN A 283 -8.50 -29.27 2.00
CA GLN A 283 -9.24 -28.63 3.10
C GLN A 283 -8.58 -27.31 3.54
N VAL A 284 -8.30 -26.42 2.59
CA VAL A 284 -7.70 -25.10 2.82
C VAL A 284 -8.77 -24.01 2.84
N ARG A 285 -8.53 -22.93 3.60
CA ARG A 285 -9.43 -21.77 3.62
C ARG A 285 -9.42 -21.05 2.25
N VAL A 286 -10.56 -21.14 1.57
CA VAL A 286 -10.92 -20.28 0.43
C VAL A 286 -11.71 -19.08 0.96
N TRP A 287 -11.52 -17.89 0.39
CA TRP A 287 -12.23 -16.67 0.81
C TRP A 287 -13.76 -16.86 0.75
N ASN A 288 -14.42 -16.77 1.90
CA ASN A 288 -15.86 -16.96 2.00
C ASN A 288 -16.46 -16.14 3.17
N PRO A 289 -17.06 -14.96 2.89
CA PRO A 289 -17.63 -14.10 3.92
C PRO A 289 -18.89 -14.69 4.57
N ARG A 290 -19.56 -15.70 3.96
CA ARG A 290 -20.68 -16.37 4.64
C ARG A 290 -20.21 -17.20 5.83
N ILE A 291 -18.99 -17.72 5.77
CA ILE A 291 -18.38 -18.52 6.82
C ILE A 291 -17.51 -17.64 7.73
N TYR A 292 -16.40 -17.10 7.21
CA TYR A 292 -15.33 -16.52 8.02
C TYR A 292 -15.59 -15.05 8.38
N ALA A 293 -15.50 -14.70 9.67
CA ALA A 293 -15.73 -13.33 10.15
C ALA A 293 -14.73 -12.31 9.60
N GLN A 294 -13.45 -12.69 9.48
CA GLN A 294 -12.41 -11.86 8.86
C GLN A 294 -12.72 -11.56 7.38
N ASP A 295 -13.31 -12.51 6.65
CA ASP A 295 -13.68 -12.32 5.25
C ASP A 295 -14.86 -11.35 5.10
N ARG A 296 -15.71 -11.21 6.14
CA ARG A 296 -16.77 -10.18 6.21
C ARG A 296 -16.23 -8.78 6.45
N SER A 297 -15.10 -8.62 7.14
CA SER A 297 -14.51 -7.30 7.42
C SER A 297 -13.69 -6.71 6.27
N HIS A 298 -13.52 -7.43 5.16
CA HIS A 298 -12.83 -6.89 3.98
C HIS A 298 -13.64 -5.77 3.32
N ARG A 299 -13.14 -4.53 3.38
CA ARG A 299 -13.89 -3.30 3.04
C ARG A 299 -14.06 -3.04 1.55
N MET A 300 -13.14 -3.54 0.72
CA MET A 300 -13.16 -3.48 -0.75
C MET A 300 -12.53 -4.77 -1.33
N PRO A 301 -13.19 -5.94 -1.24
CA PRO A 301 -12.56 -7.22 -1.53
C PRO A 301 -12.32 -7.43 -3.04
N VAL A 302 -11.07 -7.68 -3.42
CA VAL A 302 -10.65 -8.09 -4.77
C VAL A 302 -10.03 -9.47 -4.66
N ILE A 303 -10.63 -10.46 -5.32
CA ILE A 303 -10.38 -11.88 -5.03
C ILE A 303 -9.50 -12.53 -6.10
N THR A 304 -8.45 -13.23 -5.67
CA THR A 304 -7.54 -13.94 -6.56
C THR A 304 -8.27 -15.06 -7.29
N PRO A 305 -8.14 -15.17 -8.63
CA PRO A 305 -8.88 -16.17 -9.39
C PRO A 305 -8.35 -17.58 -9.11
N ALA A 306 -7.03 -17.76 -8.99
CA ALA A 306 -6.44 -19.07 -8.78
C ALA A 306 -6.83 -19.67 -7.42
N TYR A 307 -7.17 -20.96 -7.43
CA TYR A 307 -7.42 -21.73 -6.20
C TYR A 307 -6.11 -21.95 -5.41
N PRO A 308 -6.12 -21.78 -4.07
CA PRO A 308 -7.24 -21.29 -3.25
C PRO A 308 -7.42 -19.76 -3.34
N SER A 309 -8.64 -19.32 -3.64
CA SER A 309 -8.95 -17.89 -3.82
C SER A 309 -8.85 -17.13 -2.50
N MET A 310 -8.17 -15.98 -2.50
CA MET A 310 -7.89 -15.13 -1.35
C MET A 310 -8.19 -13.66 -1.66
N CYS A 311 -8.36 -12.83 -0.62
CA CYS A 311 -8.55 -11.39 -0.78
C CYS A 311 -7.20 -10.67 -0.90
N ALA A 312 -6.91 -10.08 -2.06
CA ALA A 312 -5.68 -9.31 -2.33
C ALA A 312 -5.69 -7.89 -1.77
N THR A 313 -6.76 -7.50 -1.05
CA THR A 313 -7.00 -6.16 -0.51
C THR A 313 -7.41 -6.18 0.97
N HIS A 314 -7.06 -7.24 1.69
CA HIS A 314 -7.40 -7.43 3.11
C HIS A 314 -6.85 -6.35 4.06
N ASN A 315 -5.81 -5.62 3.65
CA ASN A 315 -5.22 -4.53 4.45
C ASN A 315 -5.99 -3.18 4.37
N ILE A 316 -7.02 -3.05 3.53
CA ILE A 316 -7.76 -1.78 3.36
C ILE A 316 -8.48 -1.38 4.66
N SER A 317 -8.19 -0.16 5.12
CA SER A 317 -8.80 0.49 6.29
C SER A 317 -9.99 1.35 5.87
N ASP A 318 -10.75 1.93 6.82
CA ASP A 318 -11.82 2.87 6.45
C ASP A 318 -11.23 4.18 5.89
N SER A 319 -10.08 4.61 6.40
CA SER A 319 -9.34 5.76 5.88
C SER A 319 -8.79 5.51 4.48
N THR A 320 -8.10 4.39 4.23
CA THR A 320 -7.59 4.12 2.87
C THR A 320 -8.73 3.89 1.88
N LYS A 321 -9.86 3.28 2.29
CA LYS A 321 -11.08 3.20 1.47
C LYS A 321 -11.60 4.59 1.07
N LYS A 322 -11.70 5.54 2.00
CA LYS A 322 -12.11 6.94 1.71
C LYS A 322 -11.18 7.59 0.67
N VAL A 323 -9.87 7.44 0.83
CA VAL A 323 -8.87 8.00 -0.11
C VAL A 323 -8.98 7.36 -1.50
N ILE A 324 -9.08 6.03 -1.59
CA ILE A 324 -9.21 5.32 -2.86
C ILE A 324 -10.48 5.78 -3.61
N LEU A 325 -11.61 5.92 -2.91
CA LEU A 325 -12.87 6.36 -3.53
C LEU A 325 -12.78 7.81 -4.03
N ALA A 326 -12.18 8.73 -3.27
CA ALA A 326 -12.01 10.12 -3.70
C ALA A 326 -11.07 10.27 -4.92
N GLU A 327 -9.98 9.49 -4.98
CA GLU A 327 -9.08 9.52 -6.13
C GLU A 327 -9.65 8.76 -7.35
N LEU A 328 -10.53 7.76 -7.15
CA LEU A 328 -11.33 7.15 -8.22
C LEU A 328 -12.36 8.13 -8.81
N GLU A 329 -13.01 8.94 -7.95
CA GLU A 329 -13.97 9.98 -8.35
C GLU A 329 -13.27 11.09 -9.16
N ARG A 330 -12.14 11.63 -8.66
CA ARG A 330 -11.23 12.51 -9.42
C ARG A 330 -10.83 11.88 -10.76
N GLY A 331 -10.51 10.58 -10.77
CA GLY A 331 -10.17 9.84 -11.99
C GLY A 331 -11.32 9.79 -13.00
N ALA A 332 -12.57 9.67 -12.53
CA ALA A 332 -13.75 9.68 -13.37
C ALA A 332 -14.01 11.07 -13.97
N GLU A 333 -13.88 12.14 -13.17
CA GLU A 333 -13.98 13.52 -13.65
C GLU A 333 -12.95 13.81 -14.75
N VAL A 334 -11.67 13.58 -14.47
CA VAL A 334 -10.59 13.86 -15.43
C VAL A 334 -10.71 12.99 -16.67
N ALA A 335 -11.07 11.71 -16.56
CA ALA A 335 -11.30 10.85 -17.73
C ALA A 335 -12.48 11.34 -18.59
N ASN A 336 -13.58 11.80 -17.97
CA ASN A 336 -14.70 12.39 -18.72
C ASN A 336 -14.26 13.68 -19.43
N GLU A 337 -13.45 14.53 -18.79
CA GLU A 337 -12.96 15.77 -19.39
C GLU A 337 -11.94 15.54 -20.52
N ILE A 338 -11.11 14.50 -20.44
CA ILE A 338 -10.26 14.04 -21.56
C ILE A 338 -11.12 13.62 -22.76
N PHE A 339 -12.18 12.83 -22.52
CA PHE A 339 -13.12 12.42 -23.58
C PHE A 339 -13.97 13.57 -24.15
N LEU A 340 -14.06 14.70 -23.44
CA LEU A 340 -14.65 15.95 -23.92
C LEU A 340 -13.61 16.93 -24.52
N ASN A 341 -12.35 16.50 -24.69
CA ASN A 341 -11.22 17.29 -25.18
C ASN A 341 -10.92 18.57 -24.35
N LYS A 342 -11.20 18.53 -23.04
CA LYS A 342 -10.95 19.62 -22.07
C LYS A 342 -9.67 19.44 -21.24
N LYS A 343 -9.15 18.22 -21.16
CA LYS A 343 -7.93 17.84 -20.42
C LYS A 343 -7.09 16.83 -21.20
N SER A 344 -5.86 16.64 -20.75
CA SER A 344 -4.86 15.72 -21.30
C SER A 344 -4.65 14.50 -20.39
N TRP A 345 -3.98 13.44 -20.87
CA TRP A 345 -3.63 12.30 -20.01
C TRP A 345 -2.66 12.69 -18.89
N SER A 346 -1.76 13.66 -19.12
CA SER A 346 -0.93 14.25 -18.07
C SER A 346 -1.74 14.76 -16.86
N ASP A 347 -2.96 15.29 -17.05
CA ASP A 347 -3.83 15.74 -15.96
C ASP A 347 -4.27 14.59 -15.02
N LEU A 348 -4.41 13.38 -15.57
CA LEU A 348 -4.75 12.19 -14.80
C LEU A 348 -3.55 11.78 -13.91
N PHE A 349 -2.34 11.84 -14.48
CA PHE A 349 -1.07 11.43 -13.85
C PHE A 349 -0.37 12.52 -13.01
N LYS A 350 -0.97 13.70 -12.88
CA LYS A 350 -0.52 14.76 -11.95
C LYS A 350 -0.34 14.23 -10.52
N LYS A 351 0.84 14.49 -9.96
CA LYS A 351 1.29 14.10 -8.60
C LYS A 351 0.30 14.52 -7.51
N HIS A 352 0.27 13.74 -6.44
CA HIS A 352 -0.49 13.99 -5.22
C HIS A 352 -0.10 15.29 -4.51
N ASP A 353 -1.07 15.85 -3.81
CA ASP A 353 -0.93 16.99 -2.91
C ASP A 353 -0.76 16.54 -1.43
N PHE A 354 -0.29 15.31 -1.18
CA PHE A 354 -0.28 14.68 0.16
C PHE A 354 0.34 15.59 1.25
N PHE A 355 1.56 16.11 1.02
CA PHE A 355 2.28 17.00 1.95
C PHE A 355 1.78 18.46 1.95
N TYR A 356 0.68 18.74 1.25
CA TYR A 356 -0.03 20.01 1.24
C TYR A 356 -1.45 19.91 1.83
N ARG A 357 -2.08 18.74 1.71
CA ARG A 357 -3.51 18.51 2.00
C ARG A 357 -3.85 18.55 3.49
N TYR A 358 -2.96 18.08 4.38
CA TYR A 358 -3.22 17.98 5.81
C TYR A 358 -2.56 19.08 6.62
N LYS A 359 -3.21 19.51 7.72
CA LYS A 359 -2.65 20.49 8.66
C LYS A 359 -1.60 19.86 9.59
N PHE A 360 -1.73 18.56 9.82
CA PHE A 360 -0.99 17.78 10.81
C PHE A 360 -0.60 16.42 10.23
N TYR A 361 0.58 15.95 10.61
CA TYR A 361 1.14 14.68 10.21
C TYR A 361 1.72 13.97 11.44
N LEU A 362 1.57 12.65 11.48
CA LEU A 362 2.31 11.79 12.39
C LEU A 362 3.51 11.23 11.62
N THR A 363 4.72 11.46 12.12
CA THR A 363 5.97 11.03 11.51
C THR A 363 6.53 9.87 12.34
N VAL A 364 6.56 8.67 11.75
CA VAL A 364 7.06 7.45 12.38
C VAL A 364 8.42 7.15 11.79
N MET A 365 9.44 7.04 12.64
CA MET A 365 10.85 6.95 12.23
C MET A 365 11.48 5.72 12.88
N ALA A 366 11.93 4.77 12.08
CA ALA A 366 12.74 3.64 12.51
C ALA A 366 14.21 3.97 12.22
N SER A 367 15.08 3.86 13.22
CA SER A 367 16.52 4.14 13.09
C SER A 367 17.36 2.96 13.53
N THR A 368 18.53 2.79 12.91
CA THR A 368 19.49 1.70 13.23
C THR A 368 20.93 2.19 13.13
N THR A 369 21.76 1.79 14.10
CA THR A 369 23.21 2.11 14.16
C THR A 369 24.11 0.91 13.84
N GLY A 370 23.50 -0.27 13.67
CA GLY A 370 24.13 -1.48 13.11
C GLY A 370 24.13 -1.49 11.58
N SER A 371 24.25 -2.67 10.98
CA SER A 371 24.38 -2.82 9.52
C SER A 371 23.09 -2.48 8.74
N ASN A 372 23.24 -2.20 7.44
CA ASN A 372 22.11 -2.03 6.53
C ASN A 372 21.17 -3.25 6.51
N GLU A 373 21.68 -4.48 6.66
CA GLU A 373 20.82 -5.68 6.77
C GLU A 373 19.95 -5.64 8.05
N GLN A 374 20.53 -5.21 9.18
CA GLN A 374 19.77 -5.00 10.42
C GLN A 374 18.74 -3.87 10.26
N HIS A 375 19.10 -2.80 9.54
CA HIS A 375 18.15 -1.71 9.27
C HIS A 375 16.96 -2.17 8.43
N LEU A 376 17.20 -2.85 7.30
CA LEU A 376 16.16 -3.35 6.41
C LEU A 376 15.18 -4.31 7.10
N LYS A 377 15.65 -5.12 8.07
CA LYS A 377 14.78 -5.96 8.91
C LYS A 377 13.94 -5.12 9.88
N TRP A 378 14.55 -4.13 10.53
CA TRP A 378 13.87 -3.26 11.50
C TRP A 378 12.84 -2.32 10.85
N SER A 379 13.23 -1.58 9.82
CA SER A 379 12.33 -0.68 9.08
C SER A 379 11.17 -1.45 8.47
N GLY A 380 11.46 -2.57 7.78
CA GLY A 380 10.45 -3.46 7.23
C GLY A 380 9.47 -4.03 8.27
N LEU A 381 9.95 -4.32 9.50
CA LEU A 381 9.08 -4.68 10.61
C LEU A 381 8.13 -3.53 10.97
N VAL A 382 8.66 -2.32 11.22
CA VAL A 382 7.86 -1.14 11.64
C VAL A 382 6.85 -0.74 10.55
N GLU A 383 7.26 -0.73 9.28
CA GLU A 383 6.37 -0.52 8.13
C GLU A 383 5.21 -1.53 8.10
N SER A 384 5.51 -2.82 8.30
CA SER A 384 4.49 -3.89 8.31
C SER A 384 3.38 -3.69 9.35
N LYS A 385 3.66 -2.92 10.41
CA LYS A 385 2.73 -2.59 11.49
C LYS A 385 2.01 -1.24 11.29
N LEU A 386 2.48 -0.33 10.42
CA LEU A 386 1.96 1.06 10.33
C LEU A 386 0.44 1.11 10.06
N ARG A 387 -0.07 0.19 9.23
CA ARG A 387 -1.51 0.00 8.99
C ARG A 387 -2.34 -0.28 10.25
N LEU A 388 -1.74 -0.84 11.31
CA LEU A 388 -2.39 -1.13 12.59
C LEU A 388 -2.52 0.13 13.44
N LEU A 389 -1.53 1.03 13.38
CA LEU A 389 -1.63 2.37 13.96
C LEU A 389 -2.73 3.18 13.27
N VAL A 390 -2.78 3.16 11.93
CA VAL A 390 -3.88 3.76 11.15
C VAL A 390 -5.25 3.22 11.58
N GLN A 391 -5.39 1.91 11.73
CA GLN A 391 -6.64 1.26 12.21
C GLN A 391 -7.02 1.64 13.66
N LYS A 392 -6.05 1.95 14.53
CA LYS A 392 -6.29 2.47 15.88
C LYS A 392 -6.62 3.98 15.90
N LEU A 393 -6.08 4.75 14.95
CA LEU A 393 -6.34 6.19 14.83
C LEU A 393 -7.71 6.48 14.18
N GLU A 394 -8.11 5.72 13.16
CA GLU A 394 -9.34 5.99 12.38
C GLU A 394 -10.66 5.74 13.13
N VAL A 395 -10.58 5.18 14.35
CA VAL A 395 -11.72 4.95 15.25
C VAL A 395 -11.80 5.97 16.39
N LEU A 396 -10.86 6.92 16.51
CA LEU A 396 -10.90 7.95 17.53
C LEU A 396 -11.95 9.03 17.20
N SER A 397 -12.73 9.43 18.21
CA SER A 397 -13.87 10.37 18.11
C SER A 397 -13.53 11.84 17.77
N GLY A 398 -12.33 12.10 17.24
CA GLY A 398 -11.91 13.38 16.68
C GLY A 398 -11.05 13.27 15.41
N ILE A 399 -10.83 12.07 14.86
CA ILE A 399 -10.09 11.85 13.61
C ILE A 399 -11.08 11.48 12.51
N ASN A 400 -11.16 12.32 11.48
CA ASN A 400 -11.99 12.06 10.30
C ASN A 400 -11.32 11.04 9.36
N LEU A 401 -9.98 11.11 9.30
CA LEU A 401 -9.13 10.36 8.38
C LEU A 401 -7.71 10.24 8.94
N ALA A 402 -7.15 9.03 8.96
CA ALA A 402 -5.71 8.81 9.14
C ALA A 402 -5.15 8.23 7.83
N HIS A 403 -4.48 9.06 7.03
CA HIS A 403 -4.02 8.71 5.68
C HIS A 403 -2.51 8.40 5.71
N PRO A 404 -2.10 7.11 5.69
CA PRO A 404 -0.68 6.77 5.56
C PRO A 404 -0.18 7.11 4.15
N PHE A 405 1.03 7.66 4.05
CA PHE A 405 1.70 7.85 2.77
C PHE A 405 2.18 6.50 2.19
N THR A 406 2.36 6.41 0.87
CA THR A 406 2.61 5.13 0.19
C THR A 406 4.07 4.73 0.01
N LYS A 407 5.03 5.60 0.35
CA LYS A 407 6.47 5.33 0.25
C LYS A 407 7.17 5.81 1.54
N PRO A 408 8.11 5.05 2.12
CA PRO A 408 9.02 5.60 3.13
C PRO A 408 10.01 6.61 2.52
N PHE A 409 10.63 7.40 3.39
CA PHE A 409 11.80 8.22 3.12
C PHE A 409 12.98 7.61 3.89
N GLU A 410 13.99 7.17 3.14
CA GLU A 410 15.20 6.54 3.65
C GLU A 410 16.35 7.54 3.57
N VAL A 411 17.16 7.62 4.62
CA VAL A 411 18.38 8.44 4.67
C VAL A 411 19.41 7.75 5.55
N SER A 412 20.69 8.09 5.40
CA SER A 412 21.77 7.60 6.26
C SER A 412 22.78 8.71 6.52
N TYR A 413 23.24 8.86 7.76
CA TYR A 413 24.23 9.88 8.13
C TYR A 413 25.46 9.25 8.75
N VAL A 414 26.64 9.76 8.38
CA VAL A 414 27.91 9.39 9.00
C VAL A 414 28.01 9.99 10.41
N TYR A 415 28.53 9.24 11.37
CA TYR A 415 28.87 9.76 12.70
C TYR A 415 30.17 9.16 13.25
N GLU A 416 30.85 9.92 14.10
CA GLU A 416 32.13 9.55 14.71
C GLU A 416 31.99 9.26 16.22
N SER A 417 30.92 9.77 16.85
CA SER A 417 30.62 9.55 18.27
C SER A 417 29.12 9.30 18.53
N GLU A 418 28.82 8.61 19.63
CA GLU A 418 27.44 8.34 20.09
C GLU A 418 26.65 9.64 20.34
N ALA A 419 27.32 10.70 20.77
CA ALA A 419 26.72 12.03 20.93
C ALA A 419 26.22 12.61 19.60
N GLN A 420 27.00 12.50 18.52
CA GLN A 420 26.56 12.92 17.18
C GLN A 420 25.44 12.01 16.65
N CYS A 421 25.55 10.69 16.83
CA CYS A 421 24.49 9.76 16.44
C CYS A 421 23.15 10.10 17.12
N LYS A 422 23.19 10.42 18.40
CA LYS A 422 22.01 10.84 19.15
C LYS A 422 21.48 12.20 18.68
N ASP A 423 22.34 13.18 18.45
CA ASP A 423 21.93 14.49 17.96
C ASP A 423 21.26 14.42 16.58
N ILE A 424 21.79 13.60 15.66
CA ILE A 424 21.14 13.28 14.37
C ILE A 424 19.72 12.71 14.62
N ILE A 425 19.60 11.68 15.44
CA ILE A 425 18.33 11.00 15.75
C ILE A 425 17.31 11.97 16.37
N ASP A 426 17.71 12.71 17.40
CA ASP A 426 16.84 13.63 18.15
C ASP A 426 16.40 14.84 17.29
N ASN A 427 17.27 15.36 16.41
CA ASN A 427 16.95 16.47 15.51
C ASN A 427 16.22 16.05 14.21
N TYR A 428 16.32 14.80 13.77
CA TYR A 428 15.71 14.38 12.51
C TYR A 428 14.18 14.47 12.48
N GLY A 429 13.61 14.77 11.30
CA GLY A 429 12.16 14.71 11.04
C GLY A 429 11.36 15.99 11.28
N THR A 430 11.99 17.14 11.54
CA THR A 430 11.29 18.45 11.51
C THR A 430 12.13 19.51 10.79
N TYR A 431 11.49 20.52 10.22
CA TYR A 431 12.18 21.61 9.51
C TYR A 431 12.99 22.53 10.43
N LYS A 432 12.52 22.81 11.66
CA LYS A 432 13.23 23.72 12.61
C LYS A 432 14.63 23.27 12.98
N THR A 433 14.89 21.99 12.85
CA THR A 433 16.11 21.29 13.24
C THR A 433 16.90 20.83 12.02
N GLN A 434 16.49 21.20 10.79
CA GLN A 434 17.18 20.83 9.56
C GLN A 434 18.58 21.46 9.48
N ASP A 435 18.72 22.73 9.86
CA ASP A 435 20.00 23.46 9.92
C ASP A 435 21.06 22.74 10.81
N VAL A 436 20.62 21.90 11.75
CA VAL A 436 21.48 21.08 12.63
C VAL A 436 21.91 19.79 11.95
N LEU A 437 21.11 19.27 11.01
CA LEU A 437 21.44 18.06 10.22
C LEU A 437 22.42 18.38 9.10
N GLU A 438 22.39 19.61 8.57
CA GLU A 438 23.27 20.08 7.49
C GLU A 438 24.77 20.15 7.89
N GLN A 439 25.10 19.96 9.18
CA GLN A 439 26.48 19.79 9.65
C GLN A 439 27.01 18.34 9.54
N TYR A 440 26.14 17.37 9.22
CA TYR A 440 26.46 15.94 9.17
C TYR A 440 26.47 15.42 7.72
N THR A 441 27.42 14.54 7.41
CA THR A 441 27.55 13.97 6.07
C THR A 441 26.45 12.95 5.78
N GLU A 442 25.52 13.33 4.92
CA GLU A 442 24.50 12.42 4.36
C GLU A 442 25.14 11.45 3.35
N VAL A 443 24.82 10.15 3.49
CA VAL A 443 25.29 9.08 2.61
C VAL A 443 24.30 8.88 1.47
N ASN A 444 24.80 8.91 0.24
CA ASN A 444 24.02 8.81 -1.00
C ASN A 444 24.81 8.05 -2.08
N ASP A 445 24.17 7.76 -3.21
CA ASP A 445 24.75 6.98 -4.31
C ASP A 445 26.04 7.55 -4.93
N GLN A 446 26.37 8.83 -4.70
CA GLN A 446 27.59 9.47 -5.22
C GLN A 446 28.77 9.38 -4.26
N ASN A 447 28.54 9.19 -2.96
CA ASN A 447 29.59 9.25 -1.93
C ASN A 447 29.74 7.98 -1.08
N LYS A 448 28.76 7.07 -1.06
CA LYS A 448 28.79 5.81 -0.28
C LYS A 448 30.04 4.93 -0.51
N ASP A 449 30.58 4.97 -1.73
CA ASP A 449 31.72 4.16 -2.17
C ASP A 449 33.07 4.88 -1.99
N SER A 450 33.08 6.11 -1.43
CA SER A 450 34.32 6.86 -1.17
C SER A 450 35.03 6.37 0.09
N ASP A 451 36.37 6.42 0.07
CA ASP A 451 37.21 6.04 1.22
C ASP A 451 36.91 6.87 2.49
N ASP A 452 36.37 8.09 2.32
CA ASP A 452 35.95 8.98 3.42
C ASP A 452 34.65 8.56 4.14
N ILE A 453 33.89 7.61 3.60
CA ILE A 453 32.57 7.19 4.11
C ILE A 453 32.46 5.68 4.33
N LYS A 454 33.04 4.89 3.43
CA LYS A 454 32.86 3.43 3.32
C LYS A 454 33.10 2.65 4.63
N ASP A 455 34.13 3.02 5.38
CA ASP A 455 34.52 2.36 6.64
C ASP A 455 34.08 3.12 7.91
N LYS A 456 33.27 4.18 7.78
CA LYS A 456 32.76 4.96 8.92
C LYS A 456 31.43 4.43 9.44
N LYS A 457 31.13 4.69 10.72
CA LYS A 457 29.82 4.37 11.32
C LYS A 457 28.72 5.21 10.68
N GLN A 458 27.57 4.58 10.44
CA GLN A 458 26.41 5.20 9.81
C GLN A 458 25.17 4.96 10.66
N VAL A 459 24.31 5.98 10.79
CA VAL A 459 22.96 5.83 11.33
C VAL A 459 21.97 5.85 10.18
N HIS A 460 21.31 4.72 9.97
CA HIS A 460 20.28 4.53 8.95
C HIS A 460 18.92 4.93 9.52
N ILE A 461 18.10 5.67 8.77
CA ILE A 461 16.76 6.15 9.21
C ILE A 461 15.73 5.95 8.09
N THR A 462 14.68 5.18 8.37
CA THR A 462 13.50 5.01 7.51
C THR A 462 12.29 5.71 8.13
N THR A 463 11.59 6.54 7.34
CA THR A 463 10.54 7.45 7.84
C THR A 463 9.24 7.32 7.06
N MET A 464 8.13 7.14 7.79
CA MET A 464 6.78 7.02 7.25
C MET A 464 5.88 8.12 7.81
N TYR A 465 5.00 8.65 6.96
CA TYR A 465 4.09 9.75 7.32
C TYR A 465 2.63 9.30 7.32
N VAL A 466 1.84 9.79 8.29
CA VAL A 466 0.38 9.66 8.31
C VAL A 466 -0.24 11.04 8.40
N GLY A 467 -0.90 11.49 7.33
CA GLY A 467 -1.66 12.74 7.30
C GLY A 467 -2.95 12.61 8.11
N LEU A 468 -3.21 13.57 9.00
CA LEU A 468 -4.35 13.54 9.91
C LEU A 468 -5.35 14.64 9.54
N ASP A 469 -6.57 14.24 9.20
CA ASP A 469 -7.73 15.16 9.22
C ASP A 469 -8.46 15.04 10.57
N VAL A 470 -8.67 16.19 11.21
CA VAL A 470 -9.13 16.31 12.59
C VAL A 470 -10.43 17.10 12.60
N ALA A 471 -11.45 16.55 13.26
CA ALA A 471 -12.80 17.11 13.28
C ALA A 471 -12.81 18.57 13.77
N ALA A 472 -13.49 19.46 13.03
CA ALA A 472 -13.52 20.90 13.34
C ALA A 472 -14.16 21.20 14.72
N ASP A 473 -15.10 20.36 15.15
CA ASP A 473 -15.81 20.47 16.44
C ASP A 473 -15.02 19.88 17.62
N ALA A 474 -13.77 19.46 17.42
CA ALA A 474 -12.87 19.00 18.47
C ALA A 474 -12.46 20.17 19.40
N LYS A 475 -13.36 20.55 20.32
CA LYS A 475 -13.15 21.57 21.39
C LYS A 475 -12.05 21.20 22.39
N LYS A 476 -11.43 20.02 22.25
CA LYS A 476 -10.25 19.55 22.97
C LYS A 476 -9.25 19.01 21.96
N GLN A 477 -7.96 19.11 22.27
CA GLN A 477 -6.92 18.39 21.55
C GLN A 477 -7.24 16.88 21.56
N VAL A 478 -7.22 16.24 20.39
CA VAL A 478 -7.44 14.79 20.28
C VAL A 478 -6.21 14.09 20.83
N ASP A 479 -6.42 13.25 21.85
CA ASP A 479 -5.36 12.41 22.38
C ASP A 479 -5.14 11.20 21.47
N ILE A 480 -3.89 11.02 21.02
CA ILE A 480 -3.44 9.90 20.19
C ILE A 480 -2.37 9.06 20.90
N HIS A 481 -2.08 9.34 22.18
CA HIS A 481 -1.03 8.68 22.96
C HIS A 481 -1.22 7.16 23.01
N VAL A 482 -2.44 6.68 23.28
CA VAL A 482 -2.72 5.24 23.42
C VAL A 482 -2.44 4.48 22.10
N PRO A 483 -2.99 4.86 20.92
CA PRO A 483 -2.59 4.26 19.65
C PRO A 483 -1.08 4.28 19.36
N CYS A 484 -0.40 5.38 19.68
CA CYS A 484 1.04 5.51 19.44
C CYS A 484 1.88 4.62 20.37
N SER A 485 1.50 4.54 21.65
CA SER A 485 2.16 3.67 22.65
C SER A 485 1.91 2.20 22.34
N ASP A 486 0.68 1.81 21.98
CA ASP A 486 0.34 0.45 21.53
C ASP A 486 1.19 0.04 20.32
N PHE A 487 1.39 0.94 19.36
CA PHE A 487 2.19 0.68 18.16
C PHE A 487 3.70 0.59 18.48
N PHE A 488 4.22 1.47 19.34
CA PHE A 488 5.61 1.43 19.80
C PHE A 488 5.91 0.10 20.51
N ASN A 489 5.07 -0.27 21.47
CA ASN A 489 5.18 -1.52 22.22
C ASN A 489 5.05 -2.75 21.30
N LEU A 490 4.19 -2.72 20.29
CA LEU A 490 4.04 -3.80 19.31
C LEU A 490 5.26 -3.94 18.38
N CYS A 491 5.95 -2.85 18.03
CA CYS A 491 7.20 -2.95 17.27
C CYS A 491 8.34 -3.48 18.16
N ARG A 492 8.38 -3.09 19.43
CA ARG A 492 9.35 -3.57 20.43
C ARG A 492 9.05 -4.95 21.03
N SER A 493 7.94 -5.61 20.69
CA SER A 493 7.64 -6.96 21.21
C SER A 493 8.29 -8.11 20.41
N PHE A 494 9.37 -7.82 19.67
CA PHE A 494 10.06 -8.76 18.79
C PHE A 494 11.54 -8.81 19.21
N SER A 495 11.96 -9.92 19.84
CA SER A 495 13.23 -10.00 20.58
C SER A 495 14.51 -9.86 19.75
N GLU A 496 14.41 -9.87 18.42
CA GLU A 496 15.49 -9.51 17.49
C GLU A 496 15.84 -8.00 17.59
N PHE A 497 14.93 -7.17 18.11
CA PHE A 497 15.00 -5.71 18.17
C PHE A 497 14.85 -5.15 19.60
N ASP A 498 15.13 -5.96 20.63
CA ASP A 498 15.10 -5.55 22.04
C ASP A 498 16.22 -4.55 22.38
N ASP A 499 17.34 -4.60 21.65
CA ASP A 499 18.47 -3.67 21.80
C ASP A 499 18.03 -2.22 21.48
N THR A 500 18.12 -1.35 22.48
CA THR A 500 17.75 0.07 22.39
C THR A 500 18.83 0.96 21.80
N ASP A 501 20.07 0.47 21.76
CA ASP A 501 21.26 1.23 21.36
C ASP A 501 21.57 0.94 19.88
N THR A 502 21.29 -0.28 19.42
CA THR A 502 21.27 -0.65 17.98
C THR A 502 20.00 -0.18 17.27
N PHE A 503 18.81 -0.37 17.86
CA PHE A 503 17.53 -0.09 17.21
C PHE A 503 16.74 0.99 17.94
N SER A 504 16.17 1.94 17.20
CA SER A 504 15.31 2.99 17.75
C SER A 504 14.03 3.19 16.93
N LEU A 505 12.97 3.63 17.60
CA LEU A 505 11.68 3.97 17.01
C LEU A 505 11.17 5.27 17.65
N MET A 506 10.82 6.26 16.83
CA MET A 506 10.22 7.51 17.28
C MET A 506 8.94 7.84 16.54
N ILE A 507 8.05 8.55 17.23
CA ILE A 507 6.75 8.99 16.72
C ILE A 507 6.63 10.49 17.03
N LYS A 508 6.91 11.34 16.03
CA LYS A 508 6.89 12.81 16.16
C LYS A 508 5.58 13.36 15.55
N TYR A 509 4.91 14.27 16.24
CA TYR A 509 3.74 14.99 15.73
C TYR A 509 4.19 16.31 15.08
N VAL A 510 3.95 16.45 13.77
CA VAL A 510 4.52 17.52 12.94
C VAL A 510 3.38 18.32 12.28
N LYS A 511 3.57 19.64 12.16
CA LYS A 511 2.60 20.54 11.51
C LYS A 511 3.01 20.76 10.05
N LEU A 512 2.06 21.07 9.18
CA LEU A 512 2.29 21.28 7.74
C LEU A 512 3.52 22.15 7.42
N HIS A 513 3.66 23.30 8.09
CA HIS A 513 4.75 24.26 7.89
C HIS A 513 6.08 23.88 8.57
N ASP A 514 6.15 22.68 9.15
CA ASP A 514 7.19 22.16 10.04
C ASP A 514 7.70 20.79 9.55
N LEU A 515 7.13 20.26 8.46
CA LEU A 515 7.63 19.11 7.72
C LEU A 515 9.01 19.42 7.14
N PRO A 516 9.99 18.50 7.25
CA PRO A 516 11.35 18.68 6.72
C PRO A 516 11.33 18.81 5.19
N ASN A 517 12.37 19.44 4.61
CA ASN A 517 12.35 19.76 3.17
C ASN A 517 12.36 18.50 2.27
N HIS A 518 12.86 17.35 2.73
CA HIS A 518 12.98 16.12 1.92
C HIS A 518 11.64 15.52 1.43
N VAL A 519 10.48 15.97 1.94
CA VAL A 519 9.17 15.47 1.48
C VAL A 519 8.65 16.18 0.22
N TYR A 520 9.34 17.23 -0.21
CA TYR A 520 9.04 18.03 -1.40
C TYR A 520 10.06 17.71 -2.50
N GLU A 521 9.60 17.60 -3.74
CA GLU A 521 10.48 17.35 -4.90
C GLU A 521 11.10 18.66 -5.43
N GLU A 522 12.07 18.56 -6.35
CA GLU A 522 12.68 19.73 -6.97
C GLU A 522 11.63 20.62 -7.67
N GLY A 523 11.56 21.89 -7.25
CA GLY A 523 10.55 22.85 -7.71
C GLY A 523 9.26 22.92 -6.88
N GLU A 524 9.09 22.09 -5.85
CA GLU A 524 8.00 22.20 -4.87
C GLU A 524 8.40 23.09 -3.67
N GLU A 525 7.61 24.15 -3.41
CA GLU A 525 7.83 25.00 -2.22
C GLU A 525 7.12 24.43 -0.98
N ARG A 526 7.84 24.37 0.16
CA ARG A 526 7.27 24.01 1.47
C ARG A 526 6.28 25.10 1.96
N PRO A 527 5.05 24.75 2.40
CA PRO A 527 4.08 25.72 2.88
C PRO A 527 4.56 26.58 4.07
N VAL A 528 4.64 27.89 3.87
CA VAL A 528 5.09 28.84 4.89
C VAL A 528 3.94 29.29 5.81
N LYS A 529 4.21 29.38 7.11
CA LYS A 529 3.27 29.91 8.10
C LYS A 529 3.10 31.42 7.96
N HIS A 530 2.16 31.87 7.13
CA HIS A 530 1.77 33.28 7.06
C HIS A 530 1.38 33.82 8.44
N SER A 531 2.21 34.70 9.01
CA SER A 531 1.84 35.42 10.22
C SER A 531 0.77 36.46 9.89
N LYS A 532 -0.37 36.41 10.58
CA LYS A 532 -1.32 37.53 10.58
C LYS A 532 -0.67 38.69 11.32
N ARG A 533 0.05 39.56 10.59
CA ARG A 533 0.51 40.86 11.11
C ARG A 533 -0.67 41.56 11.78
N ARG A 534 -0.62 41.75 13.10
CA ARG A 534 -1.57 42.63 13.81
C ARG A 534 -1.46 44.02 13.18
N LYS A 535 -2.59 44.60 12.81
CA LYS A 535 -2.63 45.91 12.13
C LYS A 535 -2.55 47.03 13.17
N GLN A 536 -1.33 47.25 13.66
CA GLN A 536 -0.85 48.39 14.45
C GLN A 536 0.56 48.72 13.94
N ASP A 537 0.99 49.95 13.72
CA ASP A 537 0.27 51.23 13.64
C ASP A 537 1.03 52.17 12.70
N LYS A 538 0.33 53.15 12.10
CA LYS A 538 0.82 54.34 11.33
C LYS A 538 -0.37 54.89 10.53
N GLU A 539 -0.66 56.19 10.44
CA GLU A 539 -0.03 57.39 11.00
C GLU A 539 -1.13 58.46 11.23
N GLY A 540 -0.94 59.43 12.13
CA GLY A 540 -2.01 60.38 12.53
C GLY A 540 -1.60 61.85 12.55
N LYS A 541 -2.57 62.76 12.75
CA LYS A 541 -2.34 64.21 12.99
C LYS A 541 -3.32 64.77 14.03
N LYS A 542 -2.87 65.76 14.81
CA LYS A 542 -3.58 66.39 15.94
C LYS A 542 -4.11 67.78 15.57
N ILE A 543 -5.31 68.15 16.05
CA ILE A 543 -5.74 69.54 16.33
C ILE A 543 -6.34 69.60 17.76
N LYS A 544 -6.48 70.79 18.37
CA LYS A 544 -6.47 70.99 19.85
C LYS A 544 -7.75 71.62 20.44
N ARG A 545 -8.08 71.20 21.68
CA ARG A 545 -8.64 72.00 22.82
C ARG A 545 -10.10 72.53 22.67
N PRO A 546 -10.73 73.05 23.77
CA PRO A 546 -10.25 73.27 25.14
C PRO A 546 -11.01 72.50 26.26
N LYS A 547 -10.66 72.79 27.53
CA LYS A 547 -11.39 72.39 28.75
C LYS A 547 -12.34 73.51 29.22
N SER A 548 -13.37 73.16 29.97
CA SER A 548 -13.96 73.99 31.04
C SER A 548 -14.46 73.08 32.18
N SER A 549 -14.89 73.65 33.30
CA SER A 549 -15.24 72.93 34.53
C SER A 549 -16.52 73.45 35.18
N SER A 550 -17.08 72.65 36.10
CA SER A 550 -17.92 73.06 37.25
C SER A 550 -19.18 73.89 37.01
N GLN A 551 -20.35 73.33 37.35
CA GLN A 551 -21.14 73.79 38.52
C GLN A 551 -22.27 72.80 38.89
N LYS A 552 -23.13 73.16 39.86
CA LYS A 552 -24.07 72.30 40.61
C LYS A 552 -25.50 72.90 40.59
N SER A 553 -26.44 72.18 41.22
CA SER A 553 -27.76 72.60 41.75
C SER A 553 -28.95 72.81 40.80
N ASP A 554 -30.24 72.61 41.19
CA ASP A 554 -30.98 71.72 42.14
C ASP A 554 -32.51 72.02 41.95
N GLU A 555 -33.55 71.29 42.39
CA GLU A 555 -33.68 70.00 43.11
C GLU A 555 -34.37 68.91 42.20
N VAL A 556 -35.64 68.46 42.24
CA VAL A 556 -36.86 68.69 43.07
C VAL A 556 -37.57 67.34 43.37
N SER A 557 -38.15 67.20 44.57
CA SER A 557 -38.74 65.97 45.15
C SER A 557 -39.96 65.30 44.47
N THR A 558 -40.07 63.97 44.61
CA THR A 558 -41.07 63.24 45.46
C THR A 558 -40.78 61.72 45.49
N LYS A 559 -40.62 61.07 46.66
CA LYS A 559 -41.61 60.27 47.44
C LYS A 559 -42.30 59.10 46.66
N ALA A 560 -42.39 57.85 47.16
CA ALA A 560 -41.88 57.25 48.41
C ALA A 560 -41.89 55.68 48.41
N ASN A 561 -41.15 55.09 49.36
CA ASN A 561 -41.33 53.81 50.10
C ASN A 561 -41.67 52.45 49.44
N GLY A 562 -41.05 51.38 49.99
CA GLY A 562 -41.59 50.01 50.04
C GLY A 562 -40.77 48.96 49.28
N SER A 563 -39.73 48.31 49.79
CA SER A 563 -39.53 47.47 51.02
C SER A 563 -39.74 45.96 50.80
N ASP A 564 -38.77 45.19 51.27
CA ASP A 564 -38.52 43.74 51.09
C ASP A 564 -39.67 42.74 51.34
N GLY A 565 -39.53 41.54 50.79
CA GLY A 565 -40.29 40.34 51.17
C GLY A 565 -39.81 39.06 50.50
N LYS A 566 -39.40 38.05 51.28
CA LYS A 566 -39.15 36.66 50.83
C LYS A 566 -40.25 35.73 51.37
N ASP A 567 -40.59 34.64 50.68
CA ASP A 567 -40.13 33.26 51.00
C ASP A 567 -40.98 32.13 50.35
N HIS A 568 -40.50 30.89 50.52
CA HIS A 568 -40.95 29.58 50.00
C HIS A 568 -42.48 29.27 50.00
N SER A 569 -43.04 28.43 49.11
CA SER A 569 -42.84 26.95 49.12
C SER A 569 -43.70 26.14 48.11
N ASN A 570 -43.31 24.87 47.91
CA ASN A 570 -43.94 23.66 47.30
C ASN A 570 -45.39 23.67 46.72
N ASN A 571 -45.60 23.03 45.56
CA ASN A 571 -46.10 21.62 45.50
C ASN A 571 -46.16 20.96 44.09
N GLN A 572 -46.26 19.62 44.08
CA GLN A 572 -46.60 18.68 42.97
C GLN A 572 -48.04 18.09 43.24
N PRO A 573 -48.65 17.08 42.51
CA PRO A 573 -48.11 16.08 41.56
C PRO A 573 -48.99 15.67 40.32
N ILE A 574 -48.49 14.62 39.63
CA ILE A 574 -48.97 13.74 38.51
C ILE A 574 -50.42 13.19 38.60
N PRO A 575 -51.06 12.69 37.49
CA PRO A 575 -50.88 11.33 36.88
C PRO A 575 -50.78 11.34 35.32
N SER A 576 -50.43 10.30 34.51
CA SER A 576 -50.17 8.83 34.57
C SER A 576 -51.21 7.88 33.92
N SER A 577 -50.79 6.66 33.52
CA SER A 577 -51.53 5.51 32.88
C SER A 577 -51.87 5.61 31.36
N ALA A 578 -52.00 4.53 30.55
CA ALA A 578 -51.51 3.12 30.60
C ALA A 578 -51.71 2.36 29.23
N ASP A 579 -51.07 1.19 29.05
CA ASP A 579 -51.30 0.20 27.96
C ASP A 579 -52.64 -0.58 28.12
N PRO A 580 -53.15 -1.27 27.06
CA PRO A 580 -53.00 -2.74 27.02
C PRO A 580 -52.95 -3.45 25.63
N GLN A 581 -51.88 -4.22 25.39
CA GLN A 581 -51.82 -5.69 25.11
C GLN A 581 -52.71 -6.45 24.07
N ILE A 582 -52.09 -7.53 23.51
CA ILE A 582 -52.66 -8.81 22.98
C ILE A 582 -53.22 -8.84 21.53
N ASN A 583 -52.56 -9.58 20.61
CA ASN A 583 -53.02 -10.93 20.23
C ASN A 583 -51.98 -11.81 19.47
N GLN A 584 -52.21 -13.14 19.47
CA GLN A 584 -51.59 -14.15 18.58
C GLN A 584 -52.66 -14.58 17.52
N ALA A 585 -52.48 -15.48 16.55
CA ALA A 585 -51.43 -16.45 16.17
C ALA A 585 -51.30 -16.47 14.61
N SER A 586 -50.72 -17.44 13.87
CA SER A 586 -50.82 -18.92 13.94
C SER A 586 -49.66 -19.62 13.22
N VAL A 587 -49.42 -20.89 13.58
CA VAL A 587 -48.44 -21.79 12.93
C VAL A 587 -49.15 -22.72 11.95
N VAL A 588 -48.51 -23.04 10.82
CA VAL A 588 -48.79 -24.26 10.04
C VAL A 588 -47.48 -25.02 9.85
N SER A 589 -47.49 -26.32 10.12
CA SER A 589 -46.37 -27.22 9.87
C SER A 589 -46.76 -28.27 8.83
N ALA A 590 -45.76 -28.76 8.08
CA ALA A 590 -45.89 -29.94 7.24
C ALA A 590 -44.66 -30.83 7.48
N LYS A 591 -44.88 -32.13 7.69
CA LYS A 591 -43.83 -33.12 7.96
C LYS A 591 -43.66 -34.06 6.77
N SER A 592 -42.40 -34.33 6.45
CA SER A 592 -41.82 -35.58 5.92
C SER A 592 -42.74 -36.62 5.27
N SER A 593 -42.42 -36.99 4.04
CA SER A 593 -42.47 -38.39 3.58
C SER A 593 -41.20 -38.72 2.79
N SER A 594 -40.82 -39.99 2.79
CA SER A 594 -39.65 -40.54 2.09
C SER A 594 -40.07 -41.80 1.32
N VAL A 595 -39.12 -42.40 0.59
CA VAL A 595 -39.24 -43.67 -0.17
C VAL A 595 -39.95 -43.55 -1.53
N SER A 596 -39.13 -43.42 -2.57
CA SER A 596 -39.09 -44.32 -3.73
C SER A 596 -37.69 -44.25 -4.35
#